data_AF-A0A5B7BE54-F1
#
_entry.id   AF-A0A5B7BE54-F1
#
_cell.length_a   1.000
_cell.length_b   1.000
_cell.length_c   1.000
_cell.angle_alpha   90.00
_cell.angle_beta   90.00
_cell.angle_gamma   90.00
#
_symmetry.space_group_name_H-M   'P 1'
#
loop_
_entity.id
_entity.type
_entity.pdbx_description
1 polymer ?
#
loop_
_entity_poly.entity_id
_entity_poly.type
_entity_poly.pdbx_seq_one_letter_code
_entity_poly.pdbx_strand_id
1 'polypeptide(L)'
;LKRKLLLDFSLGKQEFPRQFGWHLVLNSRDPSPSPTHHPSPSTFFIKTLNLTSVSYLTNQTVSSLVSNFHSLESLTITKCNGLRSLRIDDVSNLQNLTILDCPQLKSLYIEAYELTSFRYRGLLCWFSLRGLHFLADAMLDFREGPGYSRFEYQHFDLLLLAMRNVKILTLCRWIFEAIISPWL
;
A
#
# COMPACT_ATOMS: atom_id res chain seq x y z
N LEU A 1 -25.60 -6.48 4.25
CA LEU A 1 -24.56 -5.71 4.97
C LEU A 1 -23.59 -5.08 3.98
N LYS A 2 -23.23 -3.79 4.14
CA LYS A 2 -22.21 -3.14 3.31
C LYS A 2 -20.83 -3.70 3.68
N ARG A 3 -20.16 -4.38 2.74
CA ARG A 3 -18.80 -4.95 2.91
C ARG A 3 -17.69 -3.99 2.47
N LYS A 4 -18.08 -2.79 2.02
CA LYS A 4 -17.19 -1.75 1.52
C LYS A 4 -17.31 -0.51 2.40
N LEU A 5 -16.17 -0.01 2.86
CA LEU A 5 -16.06 1.22 3.63
C LEU A 5 -15.21 2.24 2.85
N LEU A 6 -15.71 3.47 2.76
CA LEU A 6 -14.99 4.60 2.18
C LEU A 6 -14.80 5.63 3.29
N LEU A 7 -13.54 5.98 3.56
CA LEU A 7 -13.16 7.05 4.47
C LEU A 7 -12.44 8.13 3.67
N ASP A 8 -13.03 9.32 3.63
CA ASP A 8 -12.52 10.48 2.91
C ASP A 8 -12.21 11.60 3.90
N PHE A 9 -10.94 11.99 3.97
CA PHE A 9 -10.41 13.02 4.86
C PHE A 9 -9.96 14.27 4.09
N SER A 10 -10.43 14.47 2.86
CA SER A 10 -10.02 15.55 1.96
C SER A 10 -10.48 16.96 2.39
N LEU A 11 -11.21 17.08 3.49
CA LEU A 11 -11.73 18.37 3.97
C LEU A 11 -10.62 19.23 4.60
N GLY A 12 -10.40 20.40 4.00
CA GLY A 12 -9.39 21.39 4.41
C GLY A 12 -8.15 21.37 3.50
N LYS A 13 -7.86 22.49 2.82
CA LYS A 13 -6.63 22.63 2.04
C LYS A 13 -5.44 22.78 3.02
N GLN A 14 -4.56 21.78 3.06
CA GLN A 14 -3.22 21.95 3.61
C GLN A 14 -2.25 22.19 2.44
N GLU A 15 -1.82 23.44 2.25
CA GLU A 15 -0.78 23.80 1.27
C GLU A 15 0.55 23.08 1.57
N PHE A 16 0.79 22.75 2.84
CA PHE A 16 1.98 22.03 3.31
C PHE A 16 1.58 20.89 4.25
N PRO A 17 1.25 19.70 3.73
CA PRO A 17 0.83 18.59 4.58
C PRO A 17 1.99 18.13 5.47
N ARG A 18 1.73 18.00 6.76
CA ARG A 18 2.72 17.48 7.72
C ARG A 18 3.10 16.05 7.35
N GLN A 19 4.40 15.80 7.22
CA GLN A 19 4.93 14.48 6.89
C GLN A 19 4.68 13.46 7.99
N PHE A 20 4.37 12.22 7.59
CA PHE A 20 4.21 11.10 8.52
C PHE A 20 4.64 9.77 7.90
N GLY A 21 5.08 8.86 8.75
CA GLY A 21 5.17 7.44 8.42
C GLY A 21 3.90 6.73 8.88
N TRP A 22 3.49 5.70 8.15
CA TRP A 22 2.25 5.00 8.42
C TRP A 22 2.46 3.49 8.36
N HIS A 23 2.05 2.82 9.43
CA HIS A 23 2.10 1.37 9.55
C HIS A 23 0.67 0.83 9.68
N LEU A 24 0.32 -0.09 8.78
CA LEU A 24 -0.94 -0.80 8.75
C LEU A 24 -0.65 -2.29 8.97
N VAL A 25 -1.14 -2.82 10.08
CA VAL A 25 -1.18 -4.25 10.35
C VAL A 25 -2.57 -4.74 10.01
N LEU A 26 -2.68 -5.57 8.98
CA LEU A 26 -3.92 -6.06 8.41
C LEU A 26 -4.12 -7.52 8.77
N ASN A 27 -5.40 -7.90 8.96
CA ASN A 27 -5.79 -9.27 9.20
C ASN A 27 -5.00 -9.97 10.33
N SER A 28 -4.53 -9.20 11.32
CA SER A 28 -3.77 -9.71 12.45
C SER A 28 -4.57 -10.81 13.14
N ARG A 29 -3.98 -12.00 13.25
CA ARG A 29 -4.46 -13.03 14.17
C ARG A 29 -3.97 -12.60 15.54
N ASP A 30 -4.89 -12.33 16.45
CA ASP A 30 -4.56 -11.88 17.81
C ASP A 30 -3.53 -12.84 18.45
N PRO A 31 -2.30 -12.42 18.81
CA PRO A 31 -1.29 -13.35 19.30
C PRO A 31 -1.40 -13.71 20.78
N SER A 32 -2.36 -13.16 21.54
CA SER A 32 -2.37 -13.34 23.01
C SER A 32 -3.55 -14.16 23.55
N PRO A 33 -3.30 -15.28 24.26
CA PRO A 33 -4.19 -15.77 25.28
C PRO A 33 -3.89 -15.00 26.57
N SER A 34 -4.38 -13.76 26.69
CA SER A 34 -4.46 -13.11 28.01
C SER A 34 -5.75 -13.59 28.70
N PRO A 35 -5.74 -14.00 29.98
CA PRO A 35 -6.88 -14.67 30.60
C PRO A 35 -8.11 -13.80 30.88
N THR A 36 -8.14 -12.52 30.48
CA THR A 36 -9.16 -11.56 30.94
C THR A 36 -9.78 -10.68 29.85
N HIS A 37 -9.41 -10.83 28.58
CA HIS A 37 -10.12 -10.15 27.49
C HIS A 37 -10.71 -11.19 26.54
N HIS A 38 -12.03 -11.33 26.60
CA HIS A 38 -12.78 -12.01 25.54
C HIS A 38 -12.37 -11.39 24.19
N PRO A 39 -11.99 -12.20 23.18
CA PRO A 39 -11.82 -11.69 21.83
C PRO A 39 -13.18 -11.16 21.42
N SER A 40 -13.27 -9.83 21.35
CA SER A 40 -14.49 -9.21 20.85
C SER A 40 -14.64 -9.70 19.41
N PRO A 41 -15.72 -10.42 19.07
CA PRO A 41 -15.92 -10.83 17.69
C PRO A 41 -15.86 -9.57 16.85
N SER A 42 -15.01 -9.55 15.83
CA SER A 42 -14.90 -8.39 14.95
C SER A 42 -16.29 -8.03 14.44
N THR A 43 -16.81 -6.90 14.92
CA THR A 43 -18.17 -6.46 14.63
C THR A 43 -18.31 -5.99 13.18
N PHE A 44 -17.18 -5.80 12.49
CA PHE A 44 -17.10 -5.24 11.16
C PHE A 44 -16.68 -6.28 10.12
N PHE A 45 -17.64 -6.75 9.34
CA PHE A 45 -17.38 -7.59 8.17
C PHE A 45 -17.05 -6.72 6.93
N ILE A 46 -15.89 -6.06 6.97
CA ILE A 46 -15.39 -5.22 5.88
C ILE A 46 -14.39 -6.00 5.03
N LYS A 47 -14.66 -6.08 3.72
CA LYS A 47 -13.78 -6.71 2.71
C LYS A 47 -13.05 -5.70 1.85
N THR A 48 -13.61 -4.52 1.67
CA THR A 48 -13.02 -3.47 0.83
C THR A 48 -12.93 -2.16 1.61
N LEU A 49 -11.74 -1.59 1.69
CA LEU A 49 -11.49 -0.32 2.35
C LEU A 49 -10.84 0.66 1.39
N ASN A 50 -11.47 1.83 1.26
CA ASN A 50 -10.93 2.95 0.51
C ASN A 50 -10.60 4.09 1.46
N LEU A 51 -9.34 4.50 1.49
CA LEU A 51 -8.79 5.57 2.32
C LEU A 51 -8.34 6.71 1.41
N THR A 52 -8.93 7.89 1.59
CA THR A 52 -8.60 9.09 0.80
C THR A 52 -8.10 10.18 1.73
N SER A 53 -6.94 10.76 1.43
CA SER A 53 -6.39 11.92 2.13
C SER A 53 -6.13 11.73 3.63
N VAL A 54 -5.76 10.52 4.05
CA VAL A 54 -5.26 10.30 5.42
C VAL A 54 -4.04 11.18 5.69
N SER A 55 -4.01 11.79 6.87
CA SER A 55 -3.04 12.80 7.26
C SER A 55 -2.25 12.41 8.51
N TYR A 56 -1.29 13.24 8.90
CA TYR A 56 -0.61 13.13 10.19
C TYR A 56 -1.60 13.06 11.37
N LEU A 57 -2.74 13.74 11.28
CA LEU A 57 -3.73 13.81 12.36
C LEU A 57 -4.64 12.57 12.43
N THR A 58 -4.87 11.90 11.30
CA THR A 58 -5.85 10.82 11.22
C THR A 58 -5.24 9.43 11.09
N ASN A 59 -3.95 9.30 10.75
CA ASN A 59 -3.32 7.99 10.50
C ASN A 59 -3.45 7.01 11.67
N GLN A 60 -3.26 7.45 12.91
CA GLN A 60 -3.34 6.57 14.07
C GLN A 60 -4.75 6.04 14.29
N THR A 61 -5.76 6.93 14.23
CA THR A 61 -7.16 6.54 14.33
C THR A 61 -7.56 5.57 13.23
N VAL A 62 -7.09 5.79 12.00
CA VAL A 62 -7.34 4.87 10.90
C VAL A 62 -6.64 3.53 11.13
N SER A 63 -5.38 3.49 11.59
CA SER A 63 -4.69 2.24 11.92
C SER A 63 -5.43 1.44 12.98
N SER A 64 -5.89 2.08 14.06
CA SER A 64 -6.69 1.44 15.11
C SER A 64 -8.05 0.95 14.61
N LEU A 65 -8.66 1.62 13.64
CA LEU A 65 -9.90 1.13 13.03
C LEU A 65 -9.63 -0.11 12.18
N VAL A 66 -8.60 -0.05 11.33
CA VAL A 66 -8.25 -1.09 10.36
C VAL A 66 -7.81 -2.39 11.04
N SER A 67 -7.22 -2.33 12.23
CA SER A 67 -6.86 -3.54 12.98
C SER A 67 -8.07 -4.41 13.35
N ASN A 68 -9.30 -3.88 13.30
CA ASN A 68 -10.54 -4.63 13.53
C ASN A 68 -11.11 -5.30 12.27
N PHE A 69 -10.48 -5.12 11.10
CA PHE A 69 -10.95 -5.68 9.82
C PHE A 69 -10.20 -6.97 9.48
N HIS A 70 -10.61 -8.09 10.08
CA HIS A 70 -9.97 -9.40 9.87
C HIS A 70 -10.41 -10.14 8.59
N SER A 71 -11.23 -9.51 7.75
CA SER A 71 -11.67 -10.07 6.46
C SER A 71 -11.34 -9.13 5.31
N LEU A 72 -10.36 -8.24 5.49
CA LEU A 72 -10.02 -7.23 4.49
C LEU A 72 -9.29 -7.88 3.31
N GLU A 73 -9.91 -7.84 2.14
CA GLU A 73 -9.40 -8.42 0.89
C GLU A 73 -8.88 -7.34 -0.07
N SER A 74 -9.35 -6.11 0.06
CA SER A 74 -8.99 -5.01 -0.83
C SER A 74 -8.75 -3.71 -0.06
N LEU A 75 -7.58 -3.11 -0.27
CA LEU A 75 -7.18 -1.84 0.30
C LEU A 75 -6.81 -0.86 -0.82
N THR A 76 -7.44 0.31 -0.80
CA THR A 76 -7.11 1.44 -1.67
C THR A 76 -6.70 2.64 -0.82
N ILE A 77 -5.50 3.18 -1.05
CA ILE A 77 -4.98 4.39 -0.41
C ILE A 77 -4.76 5.43 -1.50
N THR A 78 -5.38 6.61 -1.35
CA THR A 78 -5.25 7.68 -2.35
C THR A 78 -5.02 9.04 -1.72
N LYS A 79 -4.29 9.93 -2.43
CA LYS A 79 -4.20 11.37 -2.10
C LYS A 79 -3.70 11.68 -0.69
N CYS A 80 -2.90 10.79 -0.12
CA CYS A 80 -2.32 10.96 1.22
C CYS A 80 -1.06 11.83 1.12
N ASN A 81 -1.25 13.15 0.98
CA ASN A 81 -0.20 14.06 0.53
C ASN A 81 1.00 14.22 1.50
N GLY A 82 0.82 13.95 2.79
CA GLY A 82 1.90 13.94 3.78
C GLY A 82 2.54 12.57 4.02
N LEU A 83 2.06 11.53 3.35
CA LEU A 83 2.53 10.16 3.57
C LEU A 83 3.94 10.00 3.02
N ARG A 84 4.93 9.89 3.90
CA ARG A 84 6.35 9.77 3.55
C ARG A 84 6.82 8.33 3.45
N SER A 85 6.30 7.46 4.30
CA SER A 85 6.63 6.03 4.30
C SER A 85 5.39 5.23 4.64
N LEU A 86 5.16 4.14 3.92
CA LEU A 86 4.04 3.23 4.14
C LEU A 86 4.57 1.82 4.39
N ARG A 87 4.16 1.21 5.49
CA ARG A 87 4.38 -0.19 5.81
C ARG A 87 3.04 -0.90 5.89
N ILE A 88 2.88 -1.95 5.11
CA ILE A 88 1.71 -2.84 5.15
C ILE A 88 2.22 -4.24 5.51
N ASP A 89 1.80 -4.73 6.67
CA ASP A 89 1.99 -6.11 7.08
C ASP A 89 0.63 -6.80 7.04
N ASP A 90 0.44 -7.74 6.11
CA ASP A 90 -0.74 -8.59 6.00
C ASP A 90 -0.37 -10.06 6.15
N VAL A 91 -1.06 -10.73 7.06
CA VAL A 91 -0.74 -12.11 7.40
C VAL A 91 -1.62 -13.15 6.71
N SER A 92 -2.70 -12.78 5.99
CA SER A 92 -3.58 -13.85 5.46
C SER A 92 -4.65 -13.54 4.41
N ASN A 93 -5.11 -12.30 4.17
CA ASN A 93 -6.32 -12.12 3.33
C ASN A 93 -6.22 -11.02 2.28
N LEU A 94 -5.22 -10.14 2.32
CA LEU A 94 -5.19 -9.00 1.41
C LEU A 94 -4.84 -9.47 -0.01
N GLN A 95 -5.82 -9.41 -0.90
CA GLN A 95 -5.69 -9.83 -2.30
C GLN A 95 -5.39 -8.67 -3.24
N ASN A 96 -5.91 -7.47 -2.94
CA ASN A 96 -5.82 -6.31 -3.81
C ASN A 96 -5.29 -5.10 -3.06
N LEU A 97 -4.18 -4.54 -3.54
CA LEU A 97 -3.61 -3.31 -3.00
C LEU A 97 -3.49 -2.24 -4.09
N THR A 98 -4.04 -1.07 -3.84
CA THR A 98 -3.96 0.09 -4.74
C THR A 98 -3.46 1.31 -3.97
N ILE A 99 -2.38 1.93 -4.45
CA ILE A 99 -1.80 3.16 -3.88
C ILE A 99 -1.66 4.18 -5.00
N LEU A 100 -2.36 5.31 -4.90
CA LEU A 100 -2.41 6.32 -5.97
C LEU A 100 -2.23 7.73 -5.42
N ASP A 101 -1.51 8.58 -6.15
CA ASP A 101 -1.42 10.03 -5.88
C ASP A 101 -0.93 10.36 -4.46
N CYS A 102 0.11 9.67 -3.98
CA CYS A 102 0.75 9.98 -2.69
C CYS A 102 2.10 10.69 -2.95
N PRO A 103 2.11 12.00 -3.27
CA PRO A 103 3.27 12.69 -3.85
C PRO A 103 4.50 12.78 -2.94
N GLN A 104 4.36 12.58 -1.63
CA GLN A 104 5.50 12.60 -0.70
C GLN A 104 6.01 11.20 -0.34
N LEU A 105 5.45 10.14 -0.93
CA LEU A 105 5.80 8.76 -0.58
C LEU A 105 7.20 8.42 -1.08
N LYS A 106 8.10 8.17 -0.13
CA LYS A 106 9.53 7.86 -0.36
C LYS A 106 9.90 6.44 -0.01
N SER A 107 9.05 5.66 0.65
CA SER A 107 9.33 4.25 0.88
C SER A 107 8.05 3.46 1.06
N LEU A 108 8.00 2.29 0.45
CA LEU A 108 6.89 1.35 0.52
C LEU A 108 7.42 -0.03 0.92
N TYR A 109 7.01 -0.48 2.11
CA TYR A 109 7.21 -1.84 2.57
C TYR A 109 5.89 -2.59 2.49
N ILE A 110 5.89 -3.73 1.81
CA ILE A 110 4.74 -4.63 1.75
C ILE A 110 5.22 -6.04 2.09
N GLU A 111 4.55 -6.64 3.06
CA GLU A 111 4.61 -8.06 3.34
C GLU A 111 3.18 -8.60 3.29
N ALA A 112 2.82 -9.30 2.22
CA ALA A 112 1.45 -9.77 2.00
C ALA A 112 1.44 -11.07 1.18
N TYR A 113 1.05 -12.17 1.83
CA TYR A 113 1.21 -13.51 1.28
C TYR A 113 0.15 -13.88 0.24
N GLU A 114 -1.08 -13.37 0.38
CA GLU A 114 -2.21 -13.64 -0.52
C GLU A 114 -2.43 -12.56 -1.59
N LEU A 115 -1.47 -11.64 -1.75
CA LEU A 115 -1.63 -10.51 -2.67
C LEU A 115 -1.58 -11.01 -4.13
N THR A 116 -2.67 -10.79 -4.87
CA THR A 116 -2.81 -11.20 -6.28
C THR A 116 -2.77 -10.03 -7.24
N SER A 117 -3.19 -8.83 -6.80
CA SER A 117 -3.16 -7.60 -7.58
C SER A 117 -2.50 -6.45 -6.82
N PHE A 118 -1.54 -5.80 -7.48
CA PHE A 118 -0.86 -4.61 -6.96
C PHE A 118 -0.89 -3.46 -7.97
N ARG A 119 -1.39 -2.29 -7.56
CA ARG A 119 -1.41 -1.08 -8.39
C ARG A 119 -0.75 0.07 -7.68
N TYR A 120 0.24 0.66 -8.33
CA TYR A 120 0.93 1.84 -7.83
C TYR A 120 0.95 2.94 -8.89
N ARG A 121 0.60 4.18 -8.49
CA ARG A 121 0.79 5.39 -9.29
C ARG A 121 1.30 6.55 -8.44
N GLY A 122 2.42 7.13 -8.86
CA GLY A 122 3.08 8.26 -8.19
C GLY A 122 4.55 8.35 -8.60
N LEU A 123 5.36 9.09 -7.84
CA LEU A 123 6.81 9.10 -8.01
C LEU A 123 7.40 7.70 -7.78
N LEU A 124 8.45 7.32 -8.51
CA LEU A 124 9.17 6.09 -8.21
C LEU A 124 9.82 6.19 -6.83
N CYS A 125 9.38 5.32 -5.92
CA CYS A 125 9.90 5.20 -4.57
C CYS A 125 10.72 3.91 -4.35
N TRP A 126 11.17 3.69 -3.11
CA TRP A 126 11.96 2.56 -2.66
C TRP A 126 10.98 1.49 -2.23
N PHE A 127 11.15 0.30 -2.77
CA PHE A 127 10.26 -0.83 -2.53
C PHE A 127 11.00 -1.91 -1.74
N SER A 128 10.35 -2.40 -0.71
CA SER A 128 10.67 -3.70 -0.10
C SER A 128 9.41 -4.55 -0.15
N LEU A 129 9.39 -5.48 -1.09
CA LEU A 129 8.27 -6.36 -1.37
C LEU A 129 8.62 -7.77 -0.92
N ARG A 130 7.86 -8.31 0.03
CA ARG A 130 8.07 -9.64 0.62
C ARG A 130 6.78 -10.44 0.60
N GLY A 131 6.91 -11.75 0.49
CA GLY A 131 5.77 -12.67 0.53
C GLY A 131 4.86 -12.64 -0.71
N LEU A 132 5.21 -11.94 -1.79
CA LEU A 132 4.33 -11.75 -2.96
C LEU A 132 4.23 -12.99 -3.88
N HIS A 133 4.02 -14.18 -3.31
CA HIS A 133 4.08 -15.47 -4.02
C HIS A 133 2.93 -15.68 -5.02
N PHE A 134 1.77 -15.08 -4.77
CA PHE A 134 0.57 -15.21 -5.62
C PHE A 134 0.32 -14.00 -6.51
N LEU A 135 1.26 -13.05 -6.56
CA LEU A 135 1.09 -11.83 -7.34
C LEU A 135 1.02 -12.15 -8.83
N ALA A 136 -0.12 -11.83 -9.45
CA ALA A 136 -0.43 -12.20 -10.82
C ALA A 136 -0.67 -10.98 -11.73
N ASP A 137 -1.19 -9.87 -11.19
CA ASP A 137 -1.42 -8.62 -11.92
C ASP A 137 -0.75 -7.47 -11.19
N ALA A 138 0.13 -6.76 -11.89
CA ALA A 138 0.80 -5.60 -11.37
C ALA A 138 0.72 -4.40 -12.33
N MET A 139 0.49 -3.22 -11.76
CA MET A 139 0.60 -1.95 -12.44
C MET A 139 1.59 -1.05 -11.73
N LEU A 140 2.63 -0.62 -12.45
CA LEU A 140 3.60 0.37 -11.99
C LEU A 140 3.51 1.60 -12.89
N ASP A 141 3.08 2.72 -12.32
CA ASP A 141 2.92 3.97 -13.04
C ASP A 141 3.71 5.10 -12.37
N PHE A 142 4.97 5.22 -12.79
CA PHE A 142 5.89 6.28 -12.37
C PHE A 142 5.92 7.45 -13.36
N ARG A 143 4.78 7.84 -13.93
CA ARG A 143 4.72 8.94 -14.92
C ARG A 143 5.24 10.28 -14.40
N GLU A 144 5.34 10.44 -13.08
CA GLU A 144 5.90 11.62 -12.42
C GLU A 144 7.44 11.55 -12.31
N GLY A 145 8.06 10.44 -12.72
CA GLY A 145 9.51 10.24 -12.70
C GLY A 145 10.03 9.74 -11.34
N PRO A 146 11.35 9.86 -11.10
CA PRO A 146 11.99 9.40 -9.87
C PRO A 146 11.70 10.34 -8.69
N GLY A 147 11.33 9.79 -7.54
CA GLY A 147 11.14 10.55 -6.30
C GLY A 147 12.43 10.99 -5.60
N TYR A 148 13.59 10.64 -6.16
CA TYR A 148 14.93 10.96 -5.63
C TYR A 148 15.90 11.32 -6.74
N SER A 149 16.86 12.19 -6.43
CA SER A 149 17.90 12.64 -7.36
C SER A 149 19.02 11.61 -7.60
N ARG A 150 19.17 10.59 -6.74
CA ARG A 150 20.13 9.49 -6.90
C ARG A 150 19.38 8.18 -7.12
N PHE A 151 18.92 7.99 -8.35
CA PHE A 151 18.36 6.72 -8.77
C PHE A 151 19.50 5.71 -8.94
N GLU A 152 19.63 4.78 -7.99
CA GLU A 152 20.56 3.66 -8.11
C GLU A 152 19.80 2.46 -8.67
N TYR A 153 20.25 1.93 -9.82
CA TYR A 153 19.64 0.80 -10.54
C TYR A 153 19.34 -0.41 -9.64
N GLN A 154 20.15 -0.62 -8.59
CA GLN A 154 20.02 -1.72 -7.63
C GLN A 154 18.67 -1.74 -6.90
N HIS A 155 18.04 -0.58 -6.67
CA HIS A 155 16.72 -0.52 -6.04
C HIS A 155 15.60 -0.99 -6.97
N PHE A 156 15.84 -0.91 -8.28
CA PHE A 156 14.92 -1.38 -9.28
C PHE A 156 14.98 -2.90 -9.46
N ASP A 157 16.15 -3.50 -9.27
CA ASP A 157 16.33 -4.95 -9.31
C ASP A 157 15.41 -5.67 -8.30
N LEU A 158 15.27 -5.13 -7.09
CA LEU A 158 14.37 -5.69 -6.08
C LEU A 158 12.89 -5.62 -6.49
N LEU A 159 12.49 -4.50 -7.12
CA LEU A 159 11.13 -4.34 -7.65
C LEU A 159 10.88 -5.32 -8.80
N LEU A 160 11.83 -5.45 -9.74
CA LEU A 160 11.75 -6.41 -10.84
C LEU A 160 11.72 -7.86 -10.36
N LEU A 161 12.54 -8.21 -9.37
CA LEU A 161 12.55 -9.56 -8.78
C LEU A 161 11.18 -9.90 -8.17
N ALA A 162 10.56 -8.97 -7.45
CA ALA A 162 9.22 -9.15 -6.90
C ALA A 162 8.14 -9.27 -7.97
N MET A 163 8.36 -8.68 -9.15
CA MET A 163 7.43 -8.71 -10.28
C MET A 163 7.71 -9.85 -11.28
N ARG A 164 8.80 -10.63 -11.09
CA ARG A 164 9.31 -11.57 -12.11
C ARG A 164 8.29 -12.59 -12.60
N ASN A 165 7.37 -13.00 -11.74
CA ASN A 165 6.42 -14.07 -12.00
C ASN A 165 4.98 -13.57 -12.25
N VAL A 166 4.76 -12.26 -12.38
CA VAL A 166 3.41 -11.74 -12.68
C VAL A 166 2.98 -12.14 -14.08
N LYS A 167 1.69 -12.44 -14.24
CA LYS A 167 1.08 -12.79 -15.53
C LYS A 167 0.79 -11.55 -16.37
N ILE A 168 0.44 -10.45 -15.71
CA ILE A 168 0.11 -9.17 -16.32
C ILE A 168 0.96 -8.10 -15.64
N LEU A 169 1.78 -7.41 -16.44
CA LEU A 169 2.56 -6.27 -15.98
C LEU A 169 2.20 -5.05 -16.84
N THR A 170 1.54 -4.07 -16.22
CA THR A 170 1.21 -2.79 -16.84
C THR A 170 2.22 -1.74 -16.39
N LEU A 171 2.91 -1.11 -17.35
CA LEU A 171 3.94 -0.10 -17.09
C LEU A 171 3.56 1.22 -17.75
N CYS A 172 3.94 2.34 -17.12
CA CYS A 172 3.88 3.63 -17.80
C CYS A 172 5.05 3.80 -18.78
N ARG A 173 4.88 4.73 -19.74
CA ARG A 173 5.91 5.06 -20.74
C ARG A 173 7.27 5.34 -20.11
N TRP A 174 7.30 6.11 -19.03
CA TRP A 174 8.55 6.50 -18.37
C TRP A 174 9.36 5.29 -17.90
N ILE A 175 8.72 4.28 -17.29
CA ILE A 175 9.41 3.04 -16.85
C ILE A 175 9.97 2.29 -18.05
N PHE A 176 9.15 2.15 -19.09
CA PHE A 176 9.55 1.44 -20.30
C PHE A 176 10.79 2.09 -20.92
N GLU A 177 10.79 3.40 -21.12
CA GLU A 177 11.90 4.14 -21.72
C GLU A 177 13.13 4.19 -20.82
N ALA A 178 12.97 4.48 -19.53
CA ALA A 178 14.10 4.69 -18.64
C ALA A 178 14.76 3.39 -18.20
N ILE A 179 14.03 2.27 -18.18
CA ILE A 179 14.47 1.07 -17.47
C ILE A 179 14.40 -0.21 -18.28
N ILE A 180 13.51 -0.30 -19.26
CA ILE A 180 13.43 -1.49 -20.12
C ILE A 180 14.18 -1.27 -21.43
N SER A 181 13.94 -0.13 -22.09
CA SER A 181 14.53 0.20 -23.39
C SER A 181 16.06 0.16 -23.44
N PRO A 182 16.83 0.51 -22.38
CA PRO A 182 18.30 0.42 -22.45
C PRO A 182 18.84 -1.03 -22.54
N TRP A 183 18.00 -2.03 -22.29
CA TRP A 183 18.39 -3.45 -22.27
C TRP A 183 17.80 -4.26 -23.44
N LEU A 184 17.08 -3.61 -24.36
CA LEU A 184 16.54 -4.17 -25.60
C LEU A 184 17.40 -3.72 -26.79
#